data_AF-A0A6L7YHG3-F1
#
_entry.id   AF-A0A6L7YHG3-F1
#
_cell.length_a   1.000
_cell.length_b   1.000
_cell.length_c   1.000
_cell.angle_alpha   90.00
_cell.angle_beta   90.00
_cell.angle_gamma   90.00
#
_symmetry.space_group_name_H-M   'P 1'
#
loop_
_entity.id
_entity.type
_entity.pdbx_description
1 polymer ?
#
loop_
_entity_poly.entity_id
_entity_poly.type
_entity_poly.pdbx_seq_one_letter_code
_entity_poly.pdbx_strand_id
1 'polypeptide(L)'
;MAAVFSLMGSELAVRDGTPPSEAHQDSHDRAAEIQQLEAELQVMARLRAQAGTADLRDRLPEGLRAKREIEGAQYYLFEFDGGTTIVRPFRRSRRATAARDAQAALATLEAEKQDDPQSDGVIVSADSMDQLKRAYPNYYSDTLRFTAEVQRVVN
;
A
#
# COMPACT_ATOMS: atom_id res chain seq x y z
N MET A 1 0.72 -6.72 -11.08
CA MET A 1 1.05 -5.32 -10.70
C MET A 1 1.93 -4.63 -11.73
N ALA A 2 3.15 -5.10 -12.02
CA ALA A 2 4.06 -4.43 -12.98
C ALA A 2 3.46 -4.20 -14.38
N ALA A 3 2.70 -5.16 -14.90
CA ALA A 3 1.99 -5.03 -16.18
C ALA A 3 0.98 -3.86 -16.17
N VAL A 4 0.20 -3.72 -15.10
CA VAL A 4 -0.78 -2.62 -14.93
C VAL A 4 -0.08 -1.27 -14.88
N PHE A 5 1.04 -1.14 -14.15
CA PHE A 5 1.80 0.11 -14.11
C PHE A 5 2.36 0.50 -15.49
N SER A 6 2.84 -0.48 -16.26
CA SER A 6 3.38 -0.25 -17.60
C SER A 6 2.29 0.19 -18.60
N LEU A 7 1.12 -0.46 -18.56
CA LEU A 7 -0.04 -0.09 -19.36
C LEU A 7 -0.60 1.28 -18.97
N MET A 8 -0.77 1.54 -17.67
CA MET A 8 -1.20 2.84 -17.16
C MET A 8 -0.23 3.96 -17.53
N GLY A 9 1.07 3.70 -17.48
CA GLY A 9 2.07 4.68 -17.93
C GLY A 9 1.91 5.03 -19.41
N SER A 10 1.61 4.04 -20.24
CA SER A 10 1.34 4.24 -21.67
C SER A 10 0.01 4.97 -21.92
N GLU A 11 -1.00 4.68 -21.12
CA GLU A 11 -2.31 5.35 -21.20
C GLU A 11 -2.24 6.83 -20.80
N LEU A 12 -1.49 7.13 -19.72
CA LEU A 12 -1.19 8.50 -19.32
C LEU A 12 -0.37 9.24 -20.38
N ALA A 13 0.63 8.57 -20.98
CA ALA A 13 1.45 9.17 -22.03
C ALA A 13 0.59 9.61 -23.22
N VAL A 14 -0.30 8.73 -23.70
CA VAL A 14 -1.22 9.03 -24.80
C VAL A 14 -2.14 10.20 -24.46
N ARG A 15 -2.70 10.22 -23.24
CA ARG A 15 -3.54 11.33 -22.78
C ARG A 15 -2.78 12.66 -22.76
N ASP A 16 -1.51 12.63 -22.37
CA ASP A 16 -0.66 13.81 -22.27
C ASP A 16 -0.05 14.20 -23.64
N GLY A 17 -0.49 13.56 -24.74
CA GLY A 17 -0.06 13.87 -26.10
C GLY A 17 1.33 13.32 -26.45
N THR A 18 1.83 12.35 -25.69
CA THR A 18 3.12 11.69 -25.90
C THR A 18 2.94 10.24 -26.34
N PRO A 19 3.91 9.65 -27.06
CA PRO A 19 3.80 8.26 -27.50
C PRO A 19 3.73 7.29 -26.31
N PRO A 20 2.96 6.19 -26.40
CA PRO A 20 2.99 5.12 -25.42
C PRO A 20 4.38 4.45 -25.39
N SER A 21 4.65 3.69 -24.32
CA SER A 21 5.90 2.92 -24.26
C SER A 21 5.98 1.92 -25.42
N GLU A 22 7.20 1.59 -25.86
CA GLU A 22 7.44 0.63 -26.95
C GLU A 22 6.70 -0.70 -26.77
N ALA A 23 6.60 -1.17 -25.53
CA ALA A 23 5.92 -2.42 -25.18
C ALA A 23 4.40 -2.40 -25.48
N HIS A 24 3.79 -1.22 -25.59
CA HIS A 24 2.34 -1.02 -25.74
C HIS A 24 1.97 -0.12 -26.93
N GLN A 25 2.90 0.07 -27.87
CA GLN A 25 2.67 0.85 -29.09
C GLN A 25 1.56 0.25 -29.96
N ASP A 26 1.49 -1.08 -30.03
CA ASP A 26 0.53 -1.82 -30.85
C ASP A 26 -0.73 -2.25 -30.09
N SER A 27 -0.85 -1.93 -28.80
CA SER A 27 -2.04 -2.28 -28.04
C SER A 27 -3.24 -1.48 -28.56
N HIS A 28 -4.20 -2.20 -29.13
CA HIS A 28 -5.39 -1.64 -29.77
C HIS A 28 -6.44 -1.16 -28.75
N ASP A 29 -6.45 -1.72 -27.54
CA ASP A 29 -7.41 -1.37 -26.48
C ASP A 29 -6.79 -1.53 -25.07
N ARG A 30 -5.85 -0.64 -24.75
CA ARG A 30 -5.18 -0.63 -23.43
C ARG A 30 -6.16 -0.48 -22.27
N ALA A 31 -7.28 0.22 -22.46
CA ALA A 31 -8.27 0.41 -21.41
C ALA A 31 -8.96 -0.91 -21.04
N ALA A 32 -9.35 -1.71 -22.04
CA ALA A 32 -9.89 -3.05 -21.82
C ALA A 32 -8.86 -3.98 -21.16
N GLU A 33 -7.59 -3.92 -21.56
CA GLU A 33 -6.51 -4.69 -20.92
C GLU A 33 -6.30 -4.29 -19.45
N ILE A 34 -6.34 -2.99 -19.14
CA ILE A 34 -6.26 -2.47 -17.78
C ILE A 34 -7.46 -2.93 -16.96
N GLN A 35 -8.68 -2.91 -17.52
CA GLN A 35 -9.89 -3.42 -16.85
C GLN A 35 -9.80 -4.92 -16.53
N GLN A 36 -9.31 -5.71 -17.48
CA GLN A 36 -9.14 -7.14 -17.28
C GLN A 36 -8.11 -7.44 -16.18
N LEU A 37 -6.96 -6.76 -16.22
CA LEU A 37 -5.94 -6.90 -15.19
C LEU A 37 -6.39 -6.37 -13.83
N GLU A 38 -7.22 -5.32 -13.79
CA GLU A 38 -7.85 -4.85 -12.56
C GLU A 38 -8.74 -5.93 -11.97
N ALA A 39 -9.60 -6.56 -12.77
CA ALA A 39 -10.49 -7.62 -12.31
C ALA A 39 -9.71 -8.83 -11.78
N GLU A 40 -8.65 -9.23 -12.46
CA GLU A 40 -7.82 -10.38 -12.09
C GLU A 40 -6.98 -10.10 -10.83
N LEU A 41 -6.33 -8.93 -10.78
CA LEU A 41 -5.32 -8.64 -9.76
C LEU A 41 -5.85 -7.81 -8.59
N GLN A 42 -7.06 -7.26 -8.70
CA GLN A 42 -7.70 -6.39 -7.71
C GLN A 42 -6.81 -5.19 -7.37
N VAL A 43 -6.23 -4.53 -8.38
CA VAL A 43 -5.21 -3.48 -8.19
C VAL A 43 -5.79 -2.29 -7.42
N MET A 44 -7.04 -1.89 -7.68
CA MET A 44 -7.69 -0.80 -6.94
C MET A 44 -7.87 -1.11 -5.46
N ALA A 45 -8.23 -2.34 -5.10
CA ALA A 45 -8.36 -2.75 -3.71
C ALA A 45 -7.00 -2.66 -2.99
N ARG A 46 -5.93 -3.14 -3.63
CA ARG A 46 -4.56 -3.10 -3.09
C ARG A 46 -4.03 -1.68 -2.96
N LEU A 47 -4.16 -0.87 -4.02
CA LEU A 47 -3.71 0.53 -4.02
C LEU A 47 -4.44 1.34 -2.95
N ARG A 48 -5.74 1.12 -2.74
CA ARG A 48 -6.51 1.77 -1.67
C ARG A 48 -6.07 1.32 -0.28
N ALA A 49 -5.81 0.04 -0.08
CA ALA A 49 -5.25 -0.46 1.18
C ALA A 49 -3.89 0.19 1.49
N GLN A 50 -3.06 0.41 0.46
CA GLN A 50 -1.76 1.06 0.60
C GLN A 50 -1.85 2.58 0.75
N ALA A 51 -2.77 3.24 0.04
CA ALA A 51 -3.02 4.69 0.09
C ALA A 51 -3.80 5.14 1.33
N GLY A 52 -4.51 4.21 1.97
CA GLY A 52 -5.41 4.43 3.10
C GLY A 52 -4.70 4.75 4.42
N THR A 53 -3.96 5.86 4.45
CA THR A 53 -3.18 6.32 5.61
C THR A 53 -3.47 7.77 6.00
N ALA A 54 -4.49 8.39 5.38
CA ALA A 54 -4.87 9.77 5.63
C ALA A 54 -5.03 10.06 7.14
N ASP A 55 -5.53 9.09 7.92
CA ASP A 55 -5.28 9.02 9.36
C ASP A 55 -4.92 7.60 9.81
N LEU A 56 -3.62 7.31 9.89
CA LEU A 56 -3.08 6.04 10.40
C LEU A 56 -3.56 5.71 11.82
N ARG A 57 -4.02 6.71 12.59
CA ARG A 57 -4.59 6.46 13.93
C ARG A 57 -5.93 5.73 13.86
N ASP A 58 -6.75 5.98 12.83
CA ASP A 58 -8.05 5.33 12.68
C ASP A 58 -7.93 3.84 12.33
N ARG A 59 -6.77 3.44 11.79
CA ARG A 59 -6.41 2.07 11.42
C ARG A 59 -5.78 1.26 12.57
N LEU A 60 -5.58 1.89 13.73
CA LEU A 60 -5.19 1.17 14.94
C LEU A 60 -6.40 0.42 15.51
N PRO A 61 -6.20 -0.79 16.06
CA PRO A 61 -7.22 -1.48 16.83
C PRO A 61 -7.79 -0.56 17.92
N GLU A 62 -9.07 -0.69 18.23
CA GLU A 62 -9.81 0.27 19.08
C GLU A 62 -9.12 0.53 20.43
N GLY A 63 -8.52 -0.49 21.05
CA GLY A 63 -7.77 -0.36 22.31
C GLY A 63 -6.45 0.42 22.20
N LEU A 64 -5.86 0.49 21.01
CA LEU A 64 -4.57 1.14 20.72
C LEU A 64 -4.72 2.59 20.27
N ARG A 65 -5.95 3.08 20.03
CA ARG A 65 -6.23 4.46 19.59
C ARG A 65 -5.94 5.50 20.66
N ALA A 66 -5.82 5.09 21.93
CA ALA A 66 -5.38 5.97 23.00
C ALA A 66 -3.91 6.39 22.76
N LYS A 67 -3.65 7.71 22.70
CA LYS A 67 -2.34 8.33 22.41
C LYS A 67 -1.13 7.62 23.05
N ARG A 68 -1.28 7.09 24.26
CA ARG A 68 -0.21 6.44 25.05
C ARG A 68 0.35 5.14 24.47
N GLU A 69 -0.39 4.41 23.64
CA GLU A 69 0.12 3.13 23.11
C GLU A 69 0.89 3.29 21.78
N ILE A 70 0.67 4.41 21.09
CA ILE A 70 1.35 4.79 19.86
C ILE A 70 2.67 5.50 20.18
N GLU A 71 2.70 6.28 21.28
CA GLU A 71 3.90 6.97 21.77
C GLU A 71 4.97 5.97 22.24
N GLY A 72 6.17 6.06 21.66
CA GLY A 72 7.32 5.23 22.02
C GLY A 72 7.41 3.88 21.27
N ALA A 73 6.49 3.60 20.35
CA ALA A 73 6.70 2.52 19.38
C ALA A 73 7.88 2.86 18.45
N GLN A 74 8.68 1.85 18.11
CA GLN A 74 9.89 2.02 17.28
C GLN A 74 9.74 1.36 15.90
N TYR A 75 8.78 0.44 15.80
CA TYR A 75 8.41 -0.27 14.59
C TYR A 75 6.89 -0.36 14.50
N TYR A 76 6.38 -0.31 13.27
CA TYR A 76 4.98 -0.46 12.94
C TYR A 76 4.87 -1.51 11.85
N LEU A 77 4.07 -2.54 12.06
CA LEU A 77 3.66 -3.48 11.02
C LEU A 77 2.35 -2.96 10.40
N PHE A 78 2.34 -2.80 9.09
CA PHE A 78 1.18 -2.51 8.28
C PHE A 78 0.74 -3.82 7.64
N GLU A 79 -0.41 -4.32 8.08
CA GLU A 79 -1.06 -5.49 7.49
C GLU A 79 -2.13 -4.97 6.53
N PHE A 80 -2.06 -5.42 5.28
CA PHE A 80 -3.07 -5.14 4.27
C PHE A 80 -3.90 -6.41 4.10
N ASP A 81 -5.21 -6.30 4.19
CA ASP A 81 -6.15 -7.41 4.01
C ASP A 81 -7.37 -6.90 3.24
N GLY A 82 -7.45 -7.24 1.95
CA GLY A 82 -8.68 -7.07 1.16
C GLY A 82 -9.26 -5.65 1.13
N GLY A 83 -8.43 -4.60 1.27
CA GLY A 83 -8.88 -3.20 1.34
C GLY A 83 -8.85 -2.57 2.74
N THR A 84 -8.52 -3.34 3.77
CA THR A 84 -8.31 -2.86 5.14
C THR A 84 -6.82 -2.80 5.45
N THR A 85 -6.41 -1.74 6.13
CA THR A 85 -5.06 -1.60 6.70
C THR A 85 -5.16 -1.72 8.20
N ILE A 86 -4.42 -2.64 8.80
CA ILE A 86 -4.28 -2.77 10.26
C ILE A 86 -2.86 -2.36 10.61
N VAL A 87 -2.73 -1.49 11.60
CA VAL A 87 -1.41 -1.04 12.07
C VAL A 87 -1.13 -1.63 13.45
N ARG A 88 0.00 -2.33 13.59
CA ARG A 88 0.45 -2.92 14.86
C ARG A 88 1.75 -2.27 15.31
N PRO A 89 1.74 -1.50 16.41
CA PRO A 89 2.95 -0.91 16.97
C PRO A 89 3.75 -1.92 17.80
N PHE A 90 5.07 -1.89 17.69
CA PHE A 90 5.99 -2.68 18.50
C PHE A 90 6.84 -1.75 19.38
N ARG A 91 6.64 -1.88 20.70
CA ARG A 91 7.39 -1.15 21.74
C ARG A 91 8.14 -2.14 22.63
N ARG A 92 9.43 -1.90 22.85
CA ARG A 92 10.19 -2.55 23.94
C ARG A 92 11.25 -1.61 24.50
N SER A 93 11.69 -1.91 25.72
CA SER A 93 12.78 -1.18 26.38
C SER A 93 14.12 -1.25 25.63
N ARG A 94 14.26 -2.10 24.61
CA ARG A 94 15.42 -2.17 23.71
C ARG A 94 14.97 -2.27 22.24
N ARG A 95 15.57 -1.48 21.34
CA ARG A 95 15.25 -1.47 19.89
C ARG A 95 15.35 -2.83 19.21
N ALA A 96 16.39 -3.60 19.55
CA ALA A 96 16.65 -4.89 18.92
C ALA A 96 15.53 -5.92 19.17
N THR A 97 14.89 -5.87 20.34
CA THR A 97 13.79 -6.79 20.65
C THR A 97 12.49 -6.37 19.96
N ALA A 98 12.21 -5.07 19.87
CA ALA A 98 11.07 -4.57 19.10
C ALA A 98 11.18 -4.93 17.60
N ALA A 99 12.38 -4.84 17.01
CA ALA A 99 12.63 -5.25 15.63
C ALA A 99 12.35 -6.73 15.41
N ARG A 100 12.86 -7.58 16.30
CA ARG A 100 12.67 -9.04 16.23
C ARG A 100 11.19 -9.42 16.37
N ASP A 101 10.46 -8.78 17.28
CA ASP A 101 9.04 -9.05 17.49
C ASP A 101 8.22 -8.64 16.25
N ALA A 102 8.55 -7.49 15.63
CA ALA A 102 7.92 -7.05 14.39
C ALA A 102 8.19 -8.03 13.24
N GLN A 103 9.45 -8.48 13.08
CA GLN A 103 9.83 -9.47 12.08
C GLN A 103 9.12 -10.81 12.28
N ALA A 104 9.02 -11.27 13.53
CA ALA A 104 8.30 -12.50 13.83
C ALA A 104 6.81 -12.38 13.48
N ALA A 105 6.19 -11.23 13.77
CA ALA A 105 4.79 -10.98 13.40
C ALA A 105 4.58 -10.94 11.88
N LEU A 106 5.49 -10.33 11.12
CA LEU A 106 5.44 -10.36 9.66
C LEU A 106 5.57 -11.78 9.12
N ALA A 107 6.53 -12.56 9.62
CA ALA A 107 6.71 -13.95 9.20
C ALA A 107 5.47 -14.82 9.51
N THR A 108 4.80 -14.56 10.65
CA THR A 108 3.52 -15.20 10.96
C THR A 108 2.43 -14.80 9.98
N LEU A 109 2.29 -13.50 9.68
CA LEU A 109 1.32 -13.02 8.69
C LEU A 109 1.56 -13.67 7.32
N GLU A 110 2.81 -13.67 6.83
CA GLU A 110 3.19 -14.28 5.55
C GLU A 110 2.86 -15.78 5.52
N ALA A 111 3.09 -16.50 6.63
CA ALA A 111 2.78 -17.92 6.71
C ALA A 111 1.26 -18.19 6.77
N GLU A 112 0.51 -17.39 7.52
CA GLU A 112 -0.96 -17.53 7.66
C GLU A 112 -1.71 -17.14 6.39
N LYS A 113 -1.12 -16.25 5.58
CA LYS A 113 -1.76 -15.61 4.43
C LYS A 113 -1.04 -15.91 3.10
N GLN A 114 -0.19 -16.93 3.03
CA GLN A 114 0.62 -17.22 1.85
C GLN A 114 -0.22 -17.39 0.56
N ASP A 115 -1.44 -17.94 0.72
CA ASP A 115 -2.37 -18.26 -0.37
C ASP A 115 -3.41 -17.16 -0.58
N ASP A 116 -3.36 -16.08 0.21
CA ASP A 116 -4.24 -14.92 0.10
C ASP A 116 -3.52 -13.81 -0.68
N PRO A 117 -3.78 -13.69 -2.00
CA PRO A 117 -3.10 -12.69 -2.82
C PRO A 117 -3.50 -11.25 -2.44
N GLN A 118 -4.54 -11.06 -1.62
CA GLN A 118 -4.98 -9.75 -1.13
C GLN A 118 -4.38 -9.39 0.23
N SER A 119 -3.58 -10.29 0.81
CA SER A 119 -2.85 -10.01 2.04
C SER A 119 -1.40 -9.64 1.77
N ASP A 120 -0.93 -8.59 2.45
CA ASP A 120 0.46 -8.13 2.37
C ASP A 120 0.88 -7.48 3.70
N GLY A 121 2.18 -7.42 3.95
CA GLY A 121 2.74 -6.96 5.23
C GLY A 121 4.01 -6.15 5.05
N VAL A 122 4.07 -4.96 5.63
CA VAL A 122 5.28 -4.13 5.63
C VAL A 122 5.61 -3.65 7.04
N ILE A 123 6.87 -3.85 7.44
CA ILE A 123 7.41 -3.27 8.68
C ILE A 123 8.09 -1.94 8.35
N VAL A 124 7.75 -0.90 9.11
CA VAL A 124 8.43 0.39 9.04
C VAL A 124 8.99 0.77 10.40
N SER A 125 10.23 1.24 10.42
CA SER A 125 10.82 1.85 11.63
C SER A 125 10.57 3.36 11.61
N ALA A 126 9.97 3.85 12.69
CA ALA A 126 9.75 5.29 12.92
C ALA A 126 9.62 5.53 14.43
N ASP A 127 10.03 6.71 14.89
CA ASP A 127 9.92 7.09 16.30
C ASP A 127 8.48 7.55 16.66
N SER A 128 7.66 7.88 15.65
CA SER A 128 6.22 8.10 15.81
C SER A 128 5.48 8.03 14.47
N MET A 129 4.17 7.82 14.53
CA MET A 129 3.29 7.85 13.36
C MET A 129 3.31 9.22 12.64
N ASP A 130 3.40 10.32 13.40
CA ASP A 130 3.46 11.67 12.85
C ASP A 130 4.82 11.94 12.15
N GLN A 131 5.89 11.25 12.54
CA GLN A 131 7.18 11.29 11.83
C GLN A 131 7.10 10.48 10.54
N LEU A 132 6.45 9.33 10.54
CA LEU A 132 6.26 8.52 9.34
C LEU A 132 5.50 9.29 8.23
N LYS A 133 4.39 9.93 8.60
CA LYS A 133 3.60 10.76 7.68
C LYS A 133 4.39 11.95 7.11
N ARG A 134 5.32 12.51 7.89
CA ARG A 134 6.21 13.62 7.46
C ARG A 134 7.40 13.16 6.63
N ALA A 135 7.95 11.99 6.91
CA ALA A 135 9.11 11.45 6.20
C ALA A 135 8.74 10.92 4.81
N TYR A 136 7.51 10.40 4.66
CA TYR A 136 7.02 9.83 3.41
C TYR A 136 5.67 10.45 2.98
N PRO A 137 5.59 11.78 2.77
CA PRO A 137 4.34 12.42 2.35
C PRO A 137 3.88 11.95 0.96
N ASN A 138 4.84 11.57 0.10
CA ASN A 138 4.61 11.17 -1.28
C ASN A 138 4.13 9.72 -1.42
N TYR A 139 4.53 8.81 -0.53
CA TYR A 139 4.08 7.42 -0.56
C TYR A 139 2.55 7.32 -0.50
N TYR A 140 1.92 8.30 0.15
CA TYR A 140 0.47 8.35 0.31
C TYR A 140 -0.19 9.29 -0.72
N SER A 141 0.42 10.43 -1.01
CA SER A 141 -0.15 11.43 -1.94
C SER A 141 -0.09 10.96 -3.41
N ASP A 142 1.01 10.35 -3.83
CA ASP A 142 1.18 9.88 -5.21
C ASP A 142 0.38 8.60 -5.47
N THR A 143 0.24 7.73 -4.47
CA THR A 143 -0.61 6.54 -4.56
C THR A 143 -2.08 6.93 -4.70
N LEU A 144 -2.57 7.96 -3.99
CA LEU A 144 -3.93 8.47 -4.17
C LEU A 144 -4.17 9.02 -5.57
N ARG A 145 -3.21 9.79 -6.10
CA ARG A 145 -3.31 10.34 -7.46
C ARG A 145 -3.29 9.23 -8.50
N PHE A 146 -2.35 8.29 -8.40
CA PHE A 146 -2.29 7.13 -9.29
C PHE A 146 -3.58 6.29 -9.22
N THR A 147 -4.09 6.03 -8.01
CA THR A 147 -5.37 5.32 -7.80
C THR A 147 -6.53 6.03 -8.51
N ALA A 148 -6.57 7.37 -8.46
CA ALA A 148 -7.60 8.14 -9.16
C ALA A 148 -7.46 8.02 -10.70
N GLU A 149 -6.23 7.95 -11.22
CA GLU A 149 -6.02 7.74 -12.66
C GLU A 149 -6.43 6.33 -13.10
N VAL A 150 -6.08 5.29 -12.34
CA VAL A 150 -6.53 3.92 -12.63
C VAL A 150 -8.05 3.86 -12.60
N GLN A 151 -8.69 4.47 -11.59
CA GLN A 151 -10.15 4.49 -11.46
C GLN A 151 -10.87 5.10 -12.67
N ARG A 152 -10.27 6.07 -13.35
CA ARG A 152 -10.85 6.70 -14.55
C ARG A 152 -10.78 5.82 -15.79
N VAL A 153 -9.80 4.92 -15.86
CA VAL A 153 -9.65 4.01 -17.01
C VAL A 153 -10.55 2.77 -16.82
N VAL A 154 -10.77 2.35 -15.58
CA VAL A 154 -11.57 1.14 -15.28
C VAL A 154 -13.08 1.41 -15.16
N ASN A 155 -13.53 2.65 -15.17
CA ASN A 155 -14.95 3.06 -15.15
C ASN A 155 -15.36 3.71 -16.46
#